data_AF-A0A094J0B0-F1
#
_entry.id   AF-A0A094J0B0-F1
#
_cell.length_a   1.000
_cell.length_b   1.000
_cell.length_c   1.000
_cell.angle_alpha   90.00
_cell.angle_beta   90.00
_cell.angle_gamma   90.00
#
_symmetry.space_group_name_H-M   'P 1'
#
loop_
_entity.id
_entity.type
_entity.pdbx_description
1 polymer ?
#
loop_
_entity_poly.entity_id
_entity_poly.type
_entity_poly.pdbx_seq_one_letter_code
_entity_poly.pdbx_strand_id
1 'polypeptide(L)' 'MNLTVPPNSSVAFTIGTVIDVLNYGAGVVTIVAGSGVTLRSIDSNLDISGQYGGVTLKKLATDEWSVIGALE' A
#
# COMPACT_ATOMS: atom_id res chain seq x y z
N MET A 1 -1.65 0.95 13.01
CA MET A 1 -2.73 1.67 12.28
C MET A 1 -2.80 1.08 10.90
N ASN A 2 -4.00 0.86 10.34
CA ASN A 2 -4.13 0.21 9.04
C ASN A 2 -4.51 1.24 7.97
N LEU A 3 -3.73 1.30 6.89
CA LEU A 3 -4.07 2.03 5.68
C LEU A 3 -4.65 1.04 4.66
N THR A 4 -5.95 1.11 4.43
CA THR A 4 -6.63 0.17 3.52
C THR A 4 -6.63 0.69 2.10
N VAL A 5 -6.16 -0.13 1.15
CA VAL A 5 -6.32 0.13 -0.29
C VAL A 5 -7.72 -0.33 -0.70
N PRO A 6 -8.60 0.58 -1.15
CA PRO A 6 -10.00 0.23 -1.44
C PRO A 6 -10.10 -0.65 -2.71
N PRO A 7 -11.16 -1.47 -2.83
CA PRO A 7 -11.47 -2.15 -4.07
C PRO A 7 -11.79 -1.15 -5.18
N ASN A 8 -11.45 -1.50 -6.43
CA ASN A 8 -11.66 -0.61 -7.57
C ASN A 8 -13.14 -0.31 -7.83
N SER A 9 -14.04 -1.20 -7.43
CA SER A 9 -15.49 -0.98 -7.48
C SER A 9 -15.96 0.15 -6.57
N SER A 10 -15.21 0.47 -5.51
CA SER A 10 -15.50 1.60 -4.61
C SER A 10 -14.75 2.86 -5.02
N VAL A 11 -13.47 2.74 -5.36
CA VAL A 11 -12.63 3.86 -5.82
C VAL A 11 -11.76 3.40 -6.98
N ALA A 12 -12.14 3.81 -8.19
CA ALA A 12 -11.45 3.43 -9.40
C ALA A 12 -10.24 4.34 -9.67
N PHE A 13 -9.06 3.92 -9.24
CA PHE A 13 -7.79 4.55 -9.64
C PHE A 13 -7.36 4.04 -11.00
N THR A 14 -6.86 4.93 -11.87
CA THR A 14 -6.32 4.54 -13.18
C THR A 14 -5.10 3.62 -13.00
N ILE A 15 -4.96 2.61 -13.86
CA ILE A 15 -3.75 1.78 -13.89
C ILE A 15 -2.53 2.67 -14.15
N GLY A 16 -1.45 2.46 -13.39
CA GLY A 16 -0.27 3.34 -13.38
C GLY A 16 -0.30 4.47 -12.36
N THR A 17 -1.43 4.69 -11.64
CA THR A 17 -1.47 5.62 -10.49
C THR A 17 -0.41 5.26 -9.46
N VAL A 18 0.24 6.29 -8.93
CA VAL A 18 1.28 6.21 -7.90
C VAL A 18 0.83 7.05 -6.71
N ILE A 19 0.91 6.47 -5.50
CA ILE A 19 0.54 7.14 -4.25
C ILE A 19 1.66 6.89 -3.24
N ASP A 20 2.28 7.97 -2.76
CA ASP A 20 3.29 7.87 -1.70
C ASP A 20 2.66 7.95 -0.32
N VAL A 21 3.17 7.12 0.59
CA VAL A 21 2.72 7.01 1.98
C VAL A 21 3.94 7.15 2.87
N LEU A 22 3.89 8.10 3.80
CA LEU A 22 4.93 8.35 4.80
C LEU A 22 4.40 8.01 6.19
N ASN A 23 5.06 7.10 6.90
CA ASN A 23 4.78 6.87 8.30
C ASN A 23 5.42 7.96 9.16
N TYR A 24 4.75 9.11 9.30
CA TYR A 24 5.34 10.25 10.00
C TYR A 24 5.43 10.07 11.54
N GLY A 25 4.55 9.23 12.11
CA GLY A 25 4.48 8.99 13.56
C GLY A 25 5.34 7.81 14.01
N ALA A 26 5.49 7.65 15.33
CA ALA A 26 6.23 6.54 15.93
C ALA A 26 5.48 5.19 15.93
N GLY A 27 4.21 5.17 15.51
CA GLY A 27 3.42 3.94 15.42
C GLY A 27 3.66 3.19 14.12
N VAL A 28 3.34 1.89 14.10
CA VAL A 28 3.39 1.09 12.86
C VAL A 28 2.19 1.40 11.97
N VAL A 29 2.46 1.58 10.68
CA VAL A 29 1.44 1.71 9.63
C VAL A 29 1.50 0.48 8.74
N THR A 30 0.43 -0.30 8.72
CA THR A 30 0.29 -1.50 7.90
C THR A 30 -0.55 -1.18 6.67
N ILE A 31 -0.06 -1.51 5.48
CA ILE A 31 -0.84 -1.46 4.24
C ILE A 31 -1.72 -2.71 4.17
N VAL A 32 -3.03 -2.52 4.02
CA VAL A 32 -3.99 -3.63 4.03
C VAL A 32 -4.81 -3.65 2.75
N ALA A 33 -5.04 -4.84 2.21
CA ALA A 33 -5.91 -5.04 1.05
C ALA A 33 -7.38 -4.90 1.46
N GLY A 34 -8.13 -4.07 0.73
CA GLY A 34 -9.59 -4.14 0.72
C GLY A 34 -10.10 -5.43 0.06
N SER A 35 -11.42 -5.63 0.06
CA SER A 35 -12.04 -6.84 -0.50
C SER A 35 -11.65 -7.07 -1.97
N GLY A 36 -11.03 -8.21 -2.28
CA GLY A 36 -10.62 -8.56 -3.65
C GLY A 36 -9.34 -7.89 -4.14
N VAL A 37 -8.75 -6.98 -3.36
CA VAL A 37 -7.48 -6.34 -3.68
C VAL A 37 -6.33 -7.32 -3.44
N THR A 38 -5.38 -7.36 -4.37
CA THR A 38 -4.11 -8.08 -4.24
C THR A 38 -2.98 -7.07 -4.10
N LEU A 39 -2.20 -7.20 -3.03
CA LEU A 39 -0.97 -6.44 -2.82
C LEU A 39 0.24 -7.31 -3.15
N ARG A 40 1.19 -6.75 -3.90
CA ARG A 40 2.49 -7.36 -4.20
C ARG A 40 3.58 -6.56 -3.51
N SER A 41 4.41 -7.21 -2.71
CA SER A 41 5.52 -6.57 -2.01
C SER A 41 6.70 -7.53 -1.87
N ILE A 42 7.88 -6.97 -1.57
CA ILE A 42 9.05 -7.79 -1.21
C ILE A 42 8.73 -8.62 0.03
N ASP A 43 9.06 -9.91 -0.01
CA ASP A 43 8.84 -10.88 1.07
C ASP A 43 7.40 -10.97 1.63
N SER A 44 6.42 -10.39 0.91
CA SER A 44 5.03 -10.18 1.37
C SER A 44 4.90 -9.23 2.57
N ASN A 45 5.92 -8.41 2.83
CA ASN A 45 5.94 -7.41 3.88
C ASN A 45 4.95 -6.28 3.58
N LEU A 46 4.26 -5.78 4.60
CA LEU A 46 3.22 -4.75 4.46
C LEU A 46 3.25 -3.71 5.57
N ASP A 47 4.09 -3.89 6.58
CA ASP A 47 4.34 -2.86 7.59
C ASP A 47 5.38 -1.89 7.03
N ILE A 48 5.10 -0.59 7.13
CA ILE A 48 6.13 0.43 6.88
C ILE A 48 7.12 0.34 8.03
N SER A 49 8.42 0.24 7.72
CA SER A 49 9.50 -0.20 8.62
C SER A 49 9.84 0.70 9.83
N GLY A 50 8.91 1.57 10.24
CA GLY A 50 9.05 2.48 11.35
C GLY A 50 8.81 3.95 10.99
N GLN A 51 9.08 4.82 11.95
CA GLN A 51 8.91 6.25 11.82
C GLN A 51 9.79 6.81 10.69
N TYR A 52 9.19 7.69 9.88
CA TYR A 52 9.73 8.29 8.67
C TYR A 52 10.03 7.30 7.53
N GLY A 53 9.62 6.02 7.67
CA GLY A 53 9.60 5.07 6.57
C GLY A 53 8.59 5.48 5.50
N GLY A 54 8.98 5.31 4.23
CA GLY A 54 8.17 5.65 3.07
C GLY A 54 7.92 4.44 2.19
N VAL A 55 6.69 4.31 1.71
CA VAL A 55 6.32 3.33 0.68
C VAL A 55 5.49 3.99 -0.41
N THR A 56 5.53 3.40 -1.59
CA THR A 56 4.77 3.81 -2.75
C THR A 56 3.82 2.70 -3.16
N LEU A 57 2.54 3.05 -3.33
CA LEU A 57 1.52 2.20 -3.93
C LEU A 57 1.46 2.48 -5.43
N LYS A 58 1.73 1.48 -6.27
CA LYS A 58 1.61 1.58 -7.72
C LYS A 58 0.50 0.67 -8.24
N LYS A 59 -0.49 1.25 -8.93
CA LYS A 59 -1.60 0.48 -9.53
C LYS A 59 -1.10 -0.35 -10.71
N LEU A 60 -1.22 -1.68 -10.62
CA LEU A 60 -0.77 -2.62 -11.66
C LEU A 60 -1.91 -3.12 -12.55
N ALA A 61 -3.07 -3.42 -11.97
CA ALA A 61 -4.29 -3.86 -12.67
C ALA A 61 -5.54 -3.49 -11.86
N THR A 62 -6.75 -3.83 -12.32
CA THR A 62 -8.04 -3.44 -11.69
C THR A 62 -8.06 -3.58 -10.18
N ASP A 63 -7.62 -4.70 -9.60
CA ASP A 63 -7.53 -4.88 -8.14
C ASP A 63 -6.11 -5.27 -7.67
N GLU A 64 -5.09 -5.03 -8.49
CA GLU A 64 -3.69 -5.35 -8.16
C GLU A 64 -2.85 -4.09 -7.97
N TRP A 65 -2.04 -4.09 -6.91
CA TRP A 65 -1.11 -3.02 -6.56
C TRP A 65 0.26 -3.57 -6.18
N SER A 66 1.31 -2.84 -6.53
CA SER A 66 2.66 -3.03 -5.96
C SER A 66 2.83 -2.10 -4.76
N VAL A 67 3.38 -2.60 -3.67
CA VAL A 67 3.84 -1.83 -2.50
C VAL A 67 5.35 -1.89 -2.50
N ILE A 68 5.99 -0.73 -2.65
CA ILE A 68 7.43 -0.61 -2.89
C ILE A 68 8.01 0.34 -1.86
N GLY A 69 9.09 -0.03 -1.17
CA GLY A 69 9.81 0.88 -0.28
C GLY A 69 10.27 0.22 1.02
N ALA A 70 10.28 1.00 2.09
CA ALA A 70 10.73 0.60 3.42
C ALA A 70 9.69 -0.29 4.10
N LEU A 71 9.77 -1.60 3.83
CA LEU A 71 8.82 -2.60 4.29
C LEU A 71 9.48 -3.64 5.21
N GLU A 72 8.75 -4.04 6.26
CA GLU A 72 9.08 -5.14 7.17
C GLU A 72 7.90 -6.08 7.45
#